data_AF-A0A975EGH4-F1
#
_entry.id   AF-A0A975EGH4-F1
#
_cell.length_a   1.000
_cell.length_b   1.000
_cell.length_c   1.000
_cell.angle_alpha   90.00
_cell.angle_beta   90.00
_cell.angle_gamma   90.00
#
_symmetry.space_group_name_H-M   'P 1'
#
loop_
_entity.id
_entity.type
_entity.pdbx_description
1 polymer ?
#
loop_
_entity_poly.entity_id
_entity_poly.type
_entity_poly.pdbx_seq_one_letter_code
_entity_poly.pdbx_strand_id
1 'polypeptide(L)'
;MRIPLYFAIPICLISVALIWVGGTRSMDFLTPPSEARLEMIRAEALASLPVSRIEDDAISIRIPLPDSEPALPDPIRIDPVELGDIQSPPQLDSYSDRAPEGAAKLIALARALEGEGAFQRALLAYERVLDLSQADPEETKSALSAITLLRPTLPRWNSQKEAALPVLIHVGTGEKFADVLPEILGQISSDLGTASSGLLDFSFKLNIGRSIRSTDAPTPVAVWITGAGENAPSTDVLSFTTDNPEALAADLLKTSFNLIRAHLAKSASYNPAPEALDDPMAAINSNITRLLWREFGTILNPPQEPEINEN
;
A
#
# COMPACT_ATOMS: atom_id res chain seq x y z
N MET A 1 40.36 9.45 -1.84
CA MET A 1 40.70 10.20 -3.07
C MET A 1 39.40 10.70 -3.69
N ARG A 2 39.19 12.02 -3.80
CA ARG A 2 37.99 12.59 -4.46
C ARG A 2 38.32 12.81 -5.93
N ILE A 3 37.58 12.19 -6.84
CA ILE A 3 37.75 12.42 -8.28
C ILE A 3 37.12 13.78 -8.60
N PRO A 4 37.87 14.72 -9.19
CA PRO A 4 37.32 16.03 -9.53
C PRO A 4 36.17 15.91 -10.55
N LEU A 5 35.13 16.72 -10.35
CA LEU A 5 33.88 16.68 -11.13
C LEU A 5 34.12 16.77 -12.65
N TYR A 6 35.10 17.56 -13.07
CA TYR A 6 35.46 17.76 -14.48
C TYR A 6 36.11 16.53 -15.13
N PHE A 7 36.54 15.53 -14.36
CA PHE A 7 36.92 14.21 -14.88
C PHE A 7 35.76 13.22 -14.86
N ALA A 8 34.89 13.27 -13.85
CA ALA A 8 33.78 12.32 -13.71
C ALA A 8 32.74 12.45 -14.83
N ILE A 9 32.34 13.68 -15.15
CA ILE A 9 31.31 13.96 -16.17
C ILE A 9 31.69 13.43 -17.57
N PRO A 10 32.87 13.75 -18.14
CA PRO A 10 33.22 13.26 -19.48
C PRO A 10 33.39 11.74 -19.52
N ILE A 11 33.87 11.11 -18.44
CA ILE A 11 33.99 9.64 -18.37
C ILE A 11 32.60 8.99 -18.44
N CYS A 12 31.63 9.48 -17.66
CA CYS A 12 30.25 8.99 -17.72
C CYS A 12 29.64 9.13 -19.12
N LEU A 13 29.83 10.28 -19.78
CA LEU A 13 29.32 10.51 -21.13
C LEU A 13 29.95 9.57 -22.16
N ILE A 14 31.26 9.32 -22.07
CA ILE A 14 31.95 8.37 -22.94
C ILE A 14 31.45 6.95 -22.71
N SER A 15 31.26 6.53 -21.46
CA SER A 15 30.71 5.21 -21.13
C SER A 15 29.32 5.00 -21.72
N VAL A 16 28.42 5.99 -21.58
CA VAL A 16 27.07 5.92 -22.16
C VAL A 16 27.13 5.86 -23.68
N ALA A 17 27.99 6.66 -24.32
CA ALA A 17 28.16 6.66 -25.77
C ALA A 17 28.70 5.32 -26.29
N LEU A 18 29.66 4.71 -25.59
CA LEU A 18 30.22 3.40 -25.94
C LEU A 18 29.18 2.29 -25.80
N ILE A 19 28.36 2.32 -24.74
CA ILE A 19 27.28 1.35 -24.54
C ILE A 19 26.21 1.52 -25.63
N TRP A 20 25.86 2.77 -25.96
CA TRP A 20 24.89 3.07 -27.01
C TRP A 20 25.35 2.56 -28.38
N VAL A 21 26.58 2.90 -28.77
CA VAL A 21 27.14 2.51 -30.07
C VAL A 21 27.41 1.00 -30.15
N GLY A 22 27.86 0.38 -29.06
CA GLY A 22 28.22 -1.03 -29.02
C GLY A 22 27.06 -2.00 -28.81
N GLY A 23 25.98 -1.58 -28.15
CA GLY A 23 24.93 -2.48 -27.69
C GLY A 23 23.53 -2.17 -28.22
N THR A 24 23.11 -0.91 -28.17
CA THR A 24 21.69 -0.57 -28.37
C THR A 24 21.39 0.05 -29.73
N ARG A 25 22.38 0.60 -30.42
CA ARG A 25 22.19 1.27 -31.72
C ARG A 25 21.59 0.36 -32.80
N SER A 26 21.87 -0.94 -32.76
CA SER A 26 21.37 -1.93 -33.73
C SER A 26 20.14 -2.70 -33.24
N MET A 27 19.65 -2.43 -32.03
CA MET A 27 18.45 -3.07 -31.50
C MET A 27 17.23 -2.27 -31.91
N ASP A 28 16.33 -2.92 -32.65
CA ASP A 28 15.02 -2.37 -32.96
C ASP A 28 14.06 -2.67 -31.81
N PHE A 29 13.70 -1.63 -31.05
CA PHE A 29 12.77 -1.70 -29.92
C PHE A 29 11.35 -1.25 -30.31
N LEU A 30 11.15 -0.80 -31.55
CA LEU A 30 9.89 -0.22 -32.01
C LEU A 30 9.13 -1.13 -32.97
N THR A 31 9.76 -2.18 -33.51
CA THR A 31 9.04 -3.20 -34.27
C THR A 31 8.65 -4.38 -33.38
N PRO A 32 7.36 -4.78 -33.37
CA PRO A 32 6.95 -6.00 -32.69
C PRO A 32 7.60 -7.22 -33.37
N PRO A 33 8.08 -8.21 -32.61
CA PRO A 33 8.71 -9.40 -33.16
C PRO A 33 7.71 -10.20 -34.03
N SER A 34 8.18 -10.72 -35.17
CA SER A 34 7.36 -11.56 -36.05
C SER A 34 6.94 -12.85 -35.36
N GLU A 35 5.76 -13.39 -35.72
CA GLU A 35 5.21 -14.64 -35.14
C GLU A 35 6.21 -15.81 -35.22
N ALA A 36 6.96 -15.92 -36.32
CA ALA A 36 8.00 -16.93 -36.48
C ALA A 36 9.13 -16.83 -35.44
N ARG A 37 9.46 -15.61 -34.98
CA ARG A 37 10.48 -15.39 -33.94
C ARG A 37 9.96 -15.76 -32.55
N LEU A 38 8.66 -15.53 -32.30
CA LEU A 38 7.99 -15.94 -31.06
C LEU A 38 7.92 -17.46 -30.94
N GLU A 39 7.62 -18.17 -32.04
CA GLU A 39 7.61 -19.64 -32.05
C GLU A 39 9.01 -20.23 -31.80
N MET A 40 10.05 -19.63 -32.39
CA MET A 40 11.43 -20.06 -32.17
C MET A 40 11.87 -19.86 -30.71
N ILE A 41 11.56 -18.71 -30.11
CA ILE A 41 11.86 -18.43 -28.70
C ILE A 41 11.06 -19.37 -27.78
N ARG A 42 9.81 -19.69 -28.12
CA ARG A 42 8.99 -20.63 -27.37
C ARG A 42 9.57 -22.05 -27.40
N ALA A 43 10.06 -22.49 -28.56
CA ALA A 43 10.71 -23.79 -28.70
C ALA A 43 12.02 -23.87 -27.90
N GLU A 44 12.82 -22.80 -27.90
CA GLU A 44 14.08 -22.72 -27.16
C GLU A 44 13.86 -22.61 -25.64
N ALA A 45 12.83 -21.88 -25.21
CA ALA A 45 12.41 -21.81 -23.81
C ALA A 45 11.92 -23.18 -23.29
N LEU A 46 11.13 -23.91 -24.08
CA LEU A 46 10.68 -25.25 -23.71
C LEU A 46 11.82 -26.27 -23.66
N ALA A 47 12.83 -26.13 -24.54
CA ALA A 47 14.01 -26.99 -24.56
C ALA A 47 15.00 -26.72 -23.41
N SER A 48 14.97 -25.52 -22.82
CA SER A 48 15.86 -25.12 -21.71
C SER A 48 15.27 -25.37 -20.31
N LEU A 49 14.04 -25.86 -20.22
CA LEU A 49 13.45 -26.27 -18.94
C LEU A 49 14.13 -27.56 -18.44
N PRO A 50 14.67 -27.58 -17.21
CA PRO A 50 15.28 -28.78 -16.65
C PRO A 50 14.20 -29.85 -16.43
N VAL A 51 14.36 -31.01 -17.09
CA VAL A 51 13.54 -32.20 -16.83
C VAL A 51 13.89 -32.72 -15.44
N SER A 52 13.01 -32.53 -14.47
CA SER A 52 13.12 -33.17 -13.17
C SER A 52 12.97 -34.69 -13.37
N ARG A 53 14.09 -35.41 -13.26
CA ARG A 53 14.11 -36.87 -13.27
C ARG A 53 13.52 -37.35 -11.94
N ILE A 54 12.27 -37.74 -11.95
CA ILE A 54 11.70 -38.57 -10.89
C ILE A 54 12.32 -39.97 -11.08
N GLU A 55 13.15 -40.40 -10.15
CA GLU A 55 13.61 -41.79 -10.07
C GLU A 55 12.43 -42.64 -9.60
N ASP A 56 11.77 -43.33 -10.53
CA ASP A 56 10.84 -44.41 -10.21
C ASP A 56 11.54 -45.75 -10.43
N ASP A 57 11.95 -46.33 -9.31
CA ASP A 57 12.35 -47.73 -9.16
C ASP A 57 11.09 -48.61 -9.21
N ALA A 58 10.70 -49.13 -10.38
CA ALA A 58 9.76 -50.25 -10.48
C ALA A 58 9.76 -50.94 -11.86
N ILE A 59 10.39 -52.12 -11.89
CA ILE A 59 10.00 -53.36 -12.61
C ILE A 59 9.32 -53.21 -13.98
N SER A 60 10.07 -53.60 -15.02
CA SER A 60 9.59 -53.85 -16.38
C SER A 60 8.52 -54.97 -16.40
N ILE A 61 7.26 -54.59 -16.62
CA ILE A 61 6.19 -55.49 -17.07
C ILE A 61 5.61 -54.91 -18.34
N ARG A 62 5.79 -55.62 -19.47
CA ARG A 62 5.09 -55.35 -20.73
C ARG A 62 3.59 -55.59 -20.51
N ILE A 63 2.79 -54.54 -20.64
CA ILE A 63 1.33 -54.64 -20.76
C ILE A 63 0.98 -54.36 -22.23
N PRO A 64 0.14 -55.21 -22.87
CA PRO A 64 -0.25 -55.08 -24.28
C PRO A 64 -1.05 -53.81 -24.54
N LEU A 65 -0.87 -53.20 -25.73
CA LEU A 65 -1.58 -52.00 -26.17
C LEU A 65 -3.11 -52.18 -26.05
N PRO A 66 -3.80 -51.32 -25.28
CA PRO A 66 -5.23 -51.12 -25.44
C PRO A 66 -5.47 -50.01 -26.45
N ASP A 67 -6.24 -50.32 -27.50
CA ASP A 67 -6.91 -49.33 -28.35
C ASP A 67 -7.81 -48.46 -27.48
N SER A 68 -7.38 -47.23 -27.19
CA SER A 68 -8.20 -46.04 -26.93
C SER A 68 -7.24 -44.91 -26.60
N GLU A 69 -7.13 -43.94 -27.50
CA GLU A 69 -6.55 -42.64 -27.17
C GLU A 69 -7.31 -42.11 -25.94
N PRO A 70 -6.64 -41.87 -24.79
CA PRO A 70 -7.33 -41.30 -23.65
C PRO A 70 -7.87 -39.95 -24.10
N ALA A 71 -9.18 -39.76 -24.01
CA ALA A 71 -9.78 -38.45 -24.18
C ALA A 71 -8.94 -37.47 -23.37
N LEU A 72 -8.40 -36.44 -24.05
CA LEU A 72 -7.72 -35.34 -23.40
C LEU A 72 -8.58 -34.95 -22.19
N PRO A 73 -8.02 -34.93 -20.95
CA PRO A 73 -8.79 -34.44 -19.82
C PRO A 73 -9.36 -33.08 -20.24
N ASP A 74 -10.69 -32.92 -20.10
CA ASP A 74 -11.34 -31.65 -20.39
C ASP A 74 -10.46 -30.54 -19.80
N PRO A 75 -10.10 -29.50 -20.58
CA PRO A 75 -9.28 -28.42 -20.07
C PRO A 75 -9.95 -27.95 -18.77
N ILE A 76 -9.19 -27.97 -17.67
CA ILE A 76 -9.66 -27.55 -16.35
C ILE A 76 -10.44 -26.26 -16.57
N ARG A 77 -11.77 -26.34 -16.46
CA ARG A 77 -12.61 -25.15 -16.53
C ARG A 77 -12.29 -24.39 -15.26
N ILE A 78 -11.38 -23.43 -15.38
CA ILE A 78 -11.26 -22.36 -14.39
C ILE A 78 -12.63 -21.67 -14.47
N ASP A 79 -13.46 -21.89 -13.45
CA ASP A 79 -14.75 -21.22 -13.39
C ASP A 79 -14.51 -19.72 -13.58
N PRO A 80 -15.17 -19.07 -14.56
CA PRO A 80 -14.94 -17.66 -14.82
C PRO A 80 -15.16 -16.87 -13.53
N VAL A 81 -14.15 -16.12 -13.11
CA VAL A 81 -14.29 -15.27 -11.94
C VAL A 81 -15.32 -14.20 -12.26
N GLU A 82 -16.46 -14.22 -11.56
CA GLU A 82 -17.50 -13.21 -11.75
C GLU A 82 -16.96 -11.84 -11.32
N LEU A 83 -16.86 -10.89 -12.25
CA LEU A 83 -16.26 -9.58 -11.99
C LEU A 83 -17.26 -8.55 -11.40
N GLY A 84 -18.56 -8.85 -11.51
CA GLY A 84 -19.64 -7.92 -11.25
C GLY A 84 -19.74 -6.82 -12.32
N ASP A 85 -20.45 -5.74 -12.00
CA ASP A 85 -20.53 -4.57 -12.88
C ASP A 85 -19.22 -3.77 -12.83
N ILE A 86 -18.44 -3.85 -13.91
CA ILE A 86 -17.19 -3.10 -14.08
C ILE A 86 -17.39 -1.73 -14.76
N GLN A 87 -18.56 -1.46 -15.34
CA GLN A 87 -18.83 -0.26 -16.15
C GLN A 87 -19.24 0.93 -15.28
N SER A 88 -19.96 0.68 -14.19
CA SER A 88 -20.29 1.73 -13.23
C SER A 88 -19.06 2.23 -12.45
N PRO A 89 -19.04 3.47 -11.96
CA PRO A 89 -18.03 3.91 -11.00
C PRO A 89 -18.08 3.05 -9.72
N PRO A 90 -16.94 2.55 -9.20
CA PRO A 90 -16.94 1.76 -7.97
C PRO A 90 -17.24 2.64 -6.76
N GLN A 91 -17.86 2.02 -5.74
CA GLN A 91 -18.03 2.62 -4.42
C GLN A 91 -16.92 2.12 -3.47
N LEU A 92 -16.70 2.83 -2.36
CA LEU A 92 -15.58 2.51 -1.46
C LEU A 92 -15.72 1.14 -0.79
N ASP A 93 -16.96 0.69 -0.62
CA ASP A 93 -17.38 -0.61 -0.07
C ASP A 93 -17.62 -1.68 -1.15
N SER A 94 -17.28 -1.41 -2.42
CA SER A 94 -17.39 -2.43 -3.47
C SER A 94 -16.63 -3.70 -3.09
N TYR A 95 -17.23 -4.86 -3.42
CA TYR A 95 -16.73 -6.20 -3.13
C TYR A 95 -16.74 -6.61 -1.64
N SER A 96 -17.31 -5.78 -0.75
CA SER A 96 -17.46 -6.14 0.67
C SER A 96 -18.41 -7.34 0.88
N ASP A 97 -19.42 -7.45 0.03
CA ASP A 97 -20.38 -8.56 -0.04
C ASP A 97 -19.70 -9.91 -0.35
N ARG A 98 -18.53 -9.86 -0.99
CA ARG A 98 -17.71 -11.02 -1.37
C ARG A 98 -16.68 -11.43 -0.33
N ALA A 99 -16.49 -10.63 0.73
CA ALA A 99 -15.56 -10.97 1.80
C ALA A 99 -15.81 -12.35 2.46
N PRO A 100 -17.06 -12.82 2.65
CA PRO A 100 -17.35 -14.16 3.16
C PRO A 100 -16.88 -15.30 2.24
N GLU A 101 -16.60 -15.03 0.97
CA GLU A 101 -16.05 -16.02 0.04
C GLU A 101 -14.59 -16.40 0.36
N GLY A 102 -13.89 -15.56 1.12
CA GLY A 102 -12.51 -15.77 1.56
C GLY A 102 -11.46 -14.98 0.76
N ALA A 103 -10.29 -14.81 1.38
CA ALA A 103 -9.16 -14.04 0.86
C ALA A 103 -8.68 -14.52 -0.51
N ALA A 104 -8.46 -15.84 -0.69
CA ALA A 104 -8.07 -16.43 -1.96
C ALA A 104 -8.98 -16.04 -3.14
N LYS A 105 -10.30 -16.02 -2.92
CA LYS A 105 -11.27 -15.65 -3.96
C LYS A 105 -11.25 -14.15 -4.27
N LEU A 106 -11.08 -13.30 -3.26
CA LEU A 106 -10.88 -11.87 -3.46
C LEU A 106 -9.57 -11.56 -4.21
N ILE A 107 -8.49 -12.29 -3.93
CA ILE A 107 -7.22 -12.18 -4.66
C ILE A 107 -7.40 -12.61 -6.13
N ALA A 108 -8.10 -13.72 -6.38
CA ALA A 108 -8.40 -14.16 -7.73
C ALA A 108 -9.24 -13.14 -8.50
N LEU A 109 -10.26 -12.55 -7.84
CA LEU A 109 -11.05 -11.44 -8.37
C LEU A 109 -10.18 -10.23 -8.70
N ALA A 110 -9.31 -9.81 -7.79
CA ALA A 110 -8.44 -8.66 -7.99
C ALA A 110 -7.54 -8.85 -9.21
N ARG A 111 -6.93 -10.04 -9.37
CA ARG A 111 -6.11 -10.38 -10.55
C ARG A 111 -6.91 -10.39 -11.84
N ALA A 112 -8.14 -10.91 -11.82
CA ALA A 112 -9.00 -10.88 -12.98
C ALA A 112 -9.38 -9.45 -13.38
N LEU A 113 -9.66 -8.58 -12.39
CA LEU A 113 -9.90 -7.15 -12.61
C LEU A 113 -8.67 -6.42 -13.17
N GLU A 114 -7.46 -6.76 -12.73
CA GLU A 114 -6.22 -6.24 -13.34
C GLU A 114 -6.09 -6.66 -14.81
N GLY A 115 -6.42 -7.92 -15.13
CA GLY A 115 -6.39 -8.45 -16.51
C GLY A 115 -7.32 -7.69 -17.45
N GLU A 116 -8.46 -7.22 -16.95
CA GLU A 116 -9.42 -6.37 -17.68
C GLU A 116 -9.07 -4.87 -17.65
N GLY A 117 -7.96 -4.48 -17.01
CA GLY A 117 -7.56 -3.08 -16.86
C GLY A 117 -8.37 -2.27 -15.84
N ALA A 118 -9.19 -2.93 -15.02
CA ALA A 118 -10.02 -2.31 -13.99
C ALA A 118 -9.23 -2.06 -12.68
N PHE A 119 -8.08 -1.38 -12.77
CA PHE A 119 -7.11 -1.26 -11.67
C PHE A 119 -7.66 -0.66 -10.37
N GLN A 120 -8.57 0.33 -10.46
CA GLN A 120 -9.21 0.89 -9.25
C GLN A 120 -10.04 -0.15 -8.51
N ARG A 121 -10.75 -1.01 -9.25
CA ARG A 121 -11.57 -2.10 -8.70
C ARG A 121 -10.69 -3.22 -8.15
N ALA A 122 -9.62 -3.57 -8.86
CA ALA A 122 -8.62 -4.50 -8.38
C ALA A 122 -8.03 -4.06 -7.03
N LEU A 123 -7.68 -2.78 -6.90
CA LEU A 123 -7.19 -2.23 -5.64
C LEU A 123 -8.21 -2.36 -4.51
N LEU A 124 -9.49 -2.08 -4.76
CA LEU A 124 -10.54 -2.29 -3.75
C LEU A 124 -10.66 -3.75 -3.34
N ALA A 125 -10.60 -4.69 -4.29
CA ALA A 125 -10.64 -6.12 -3.99
C ALA A 125 -9.43 -6.57 -3.13
N TYR A 126 -8.21 -6.06 -3.37
CA TYR A 126 -7.08 -6.31 -2.47
C TYR A 126 -7.26 -5.65 -1.10
N GLU A 127 -7.83 -4.45 -1.03
CA GLU A 127 -8.15 -3.81 0.25
C GLU A 127 -9.16 -4.66 1.05
N ARG A 128 -10.14 -5.29 0.39
CA ARG A 128 -11.09 -6.24 1.00
C ARG A 128 -10.43 -7.47 1.60
N VAL A 129 -9.31 -7.92 1.03
CA VAL A 129 -8.52 -9.00 1.61
C VAL A 129 -8.05 -8.61 3.02
N LEU A 130 -7.60 -7.36 3.19
CA LEU A 130 -7.06 -6.87 4.45
C LEU A 130 -8.15 -6.51 5.48
N ASP A 131 -9.19 -5.76 5.08
CA ASP A 131 -10.13 -5.17 6.03
C ASP A 131 -11.35 -6.05 6.38
N LEU A 132 -11.71 -7.04 5.56
CA LEU A 132 -12.95 -7.82 5.75
C LEU A 132 -12.80 -9.34 5.69
N SER A 133 -11.70 -9.89 5.17
CA SER A 133 -11.54 -11.35 5.04
C SER A 133 -10.64 -11.96 6.10
N GLN A 134 -10.70 -13.28 6.32
CA GLN A 134 -9.77 -14.00 7.20
C GLN A 134 -8.55 -14.46 6.39
N ALA A 135 -7.70 -13.52 6.01
CA ALA A 135 -6.50 -13.78 5.22
C ALA A 135 -5.38 -14.42 6.07
N ASP A 136 -4.70 -15.42 5.51
CA ASP A 136 -3.47 -15.94 6.10
C ASP A 136 -2.27 -14.99 5.88
N PRO A 137 -1.08 -15.27 6.46
CA PRO A 137 0.08 -14.40 6.29
C PRO A 137 0.56 -14.25 4.84
N GLU A 138 0.45 -15.28 4.00
CA GLU A 138 0.87 -15.24 2.60
C GLU A 138 -0.14 -14.46 1.74
N GLU A 139 -1.44 -14.64 2.00
CA GLU A 139 -2.51 -13.86 1.37
C GLU A 139 -2.42 -12.38 1.74
N THR A 140 -2.17 -12.08 3.02
CA THR A 140 -1.93 -10.71 3.52
C THR A 140 -0.74 -10.08 2.81
N LYS A 141 0.38 -10.81 2.70
CA LYS A 141 1.58 -10.36 2.00
C LYS A 141 1.31 -10.12 0.51
N SER A 142 0.55 -11.01 -0.13
CA SER A 142 0.14 -10.85 -1.54
C SER A 142 -0.68 -9.58 -1.74
N ALA A 143 -1.67 -9.33 -0.86
CA ALA A 143 -2.51 -8.14 -0.94
C ALA A 143 -1.71 -6.85 -0.68
N LEU A 144 -0.86 -6.82 0.35
CA LEU A 144 0.00 -5.67 0.64
C LEU A 144 0.95 -5.34 -0.50
N SER A 145 1.55 -6.37 -1.13
CA SER A 145 2.42 -6.19 -2.30
C SER A 145 1.67 -5.56 -3.47
N ALA A 146 0.47 -6.07 -3.78
CA ALA A 146 -0.35 -5.52 -4.86
C ALA A 146 -0.83 -4.09 -4.56
N ILE A 147 -1.25 -3.79 -3.34
CA ILE A 147 -1.66 -2.44 -2.91
C ILE A 147 -0.49 -1.45 -3.07
N THR A 148 0.71 -1.85 -2.65
CA THR A 148 1.92 -1.03 -2.76
C THR A 148 2.23 -0.67 -4.21
N LEU A 149 1.98 -1.59 -5.16
CA LEU A 149 2.21 -1.37 -6.59
C LEU A 149 1.09 -0.56 -7.25
N LEU A 150 -0.17 -0.83 -6.93
CA LEU A 150 -1.33 -0.23 -7.60
C LEU A 150 -1.68 1.15 -7.06
N ARG A 151 -1.58 1.40 -5.75
CA ARG A 151 -2.05 2.64 -5.15
C ARG A 151 -1.39 3.90 -5.73
N PRO A 152 -0.05 3.94 -5.98
CA PRO A 152 0.60 5.12 -6.56
C PRO A 152 0.25 5.42 -8.02
N THR A 153 -0.27 4.44 -8.76
CA THR A 153 -0.62 4.61 -10.19
C THR A 153 -2.03 5.12 -10.40
N LEU A 154 -2.85 5.13 -9.34
CA LEU A 154 -4.25 5.51 -9.38
C LEU A 154 -4.45 6.95 -8.89
N PRO A 155 -5.46 7.66 -9.43
CA PRO A 155 -5.83 8.97 -8.90
C PRO A 155 -6.32 8.85 -7.45
N ARG A 156 -6.29 9.98 -6.73
CA ARG A 156 -6.91 10.07 -5.41
C ARG A 156 -8.40 9.72 -5.51
N TRP A 157 -8.90 9.02 -4.50
CA TRP A 157 -10.31 8.66 -4.41
C TRP A 157 -11.20 9.91 -4.36
N ASN A 158 -10.78 10.90 -3.58
CA ASN A 158 -11.41 12.20 -3.52
C ASN A 158 -10.40 13.29 -3.91
N SER A 159 -10.76 14.07 -4.92
CA SER A 159 -9.95 15.19 -5.43
C SER A 159 -10.36 16.53 -4.81
N GLN A 160 -11.54 16.62 -4.19
CA GLN A 160 -12.08 17.85 -3.61
C GLN A 160 -11.82 17.87 -2.10
N LYS A 161 -11.22 18.96 -1.63
CA LYS A 161 -10.86 19.11 -0.22
C LYS A 161 -12.09 19.17 0.68
N GLU A 162 -13.18 19.73 0.18
CA GLU A 162 -14.44 19.96 0.89
C GLU A 162 -15.18 18.67 1.24
N ALA A 163 -14.91 17.59 0.51
CA ALA A 163 -15.48 16.27 0.78
C ALA A 163 -14.63 15.44 1.76
N ALA A 164 -13.47 15.94 2.18
CA ALA A 164 -12.59 15.27 3.14
C ALA A 164 -13.01 15.56 4.59
N LEU A 165 -12.96 14.56 5.46
CA LEU A 165 -13.23 14.76 6.88
C LEU A 165 -12.01 15.41 7.55
N PRO A 166 -12.19 16.51 8.30
CA PRO A 166 -11.07 17.21 8.90
C PRO A 166 -10.54 16.45 10.12
N VAL A 167 -9.21 16.38 10.22
CA VAL A 167 -8.49 15.69 11.30
C VAL A 167 -7.33 16.58 11.77
N LEU A 168 -7.13 16.65 13.08
CA LEU A 168 -6.11 17.49 13.70
C LEU A 168 -5.09 16.64 14.45
N ILE A 169 -3.83 16.73 14.04
CA ILE A 169 -2.68 16.10 14.70
C ILE A 169 -2.13 17.07 15.73
N HIS A 170 -2.18 16.71 17.00
CA HIS A 170 -1.62 17.51 18.07
C HIS A 170 -0.24 16.98 18.44
N VAL A 171 0.72 17.89 18.57
CA VAL A 171 2.07 17.57 19.02
C VAL A 171 2.45 18.47 20.20
N GLY A 172 2.70 17.86 21.35
CA GLY A 172 3.21 18.52 22.55
C GLY A 172 4.72 18.28 22.69
N THR A 173 5.51 19.34 22.83
CA THR A 173 6.97 19.21 23.03
C THR A 173 7.56 20.40 23.79
N GLY A 174 8.84 20.33 24.15
CA GLY A 174 9.61 21.47 24.63
C GLY A 174 10.13 22.37 23.49
N GLU A 175 10.71 23.51 23.85
CA GLU A 175 11.21 24.52 22.90
C GLU A 175 12.31 24.01 21.93
N LYS A 176 13.00 22.90 22.26
CA LYS A 176 14.15 22.38 21.49
C LYS A 176 13.87 22.16 19.99
N PHE A 177 12.64 21.77 19.64
CA PHE A 177 12.26 21.46 18.25
C PHE A 177 11.25 22.46 17.65
N ALA A 178 11.01 23.59 18.32
CA ALA A 178 10.03 24.58 17.92
C ALA A 178 10.18 25.05 16.47
N ASP A 179 11.43 25.23 16.03
CA ASP A 179 11.74 25.80 14.71
C ASP A 179 11.62 24.78 13.56
N VAL A 180 11.84 23.49 13.84
CA VAL A 180 11.86 22.43 12.81
C VAL A 180 10.51 21.69 12.68
N LEU A 181 9.72 21.65 13.76
CA LEU A 181 8.47 20.91 13.79
C LEU A 181 7.40 21.40 12.80
N PRO A 182 7.20 22.70 12.54
CA PRO A 182 6.17 23.15 11.62
C PRO A 182 6.34 22.59 10.20
N GLU A 183 7.58 22.53 9.70
CA GLU A 183 7.88 21.96 8.38
C GLU A 183 7.65 20.44 8.36
N ILE A 184 8.16 19.73 9.37
CA ILE A 184 8.00 18.28 9.51
C ILE A 184 6.52 17.90 9.60
N LEU A 185 5.74 18.60 10.44
CA LEU A 185 4.31 18.34 10.62
C LEU A 185 3.49 18.72 9.39
N GLY A 186 3.90 19.75 8.65
CA GLY A 186 3.33 20.08 7.35
C GLY A 186 3.49 18.94 6.34
N GLN A 187 4.70 18.37 6.27
CA GLN A 187 4.99 17.23 5.40
C GLN A 187 4.19 15.98 5.81
N ILE A 188 4.20 15.63 7.10
CA ILE A 188 3.44 14.48 7.63
C ILE A 188 1.94 14.64 7.36
N SER A 189 1.38 15.83 7.55
CA SER A 189 -0.04 16.09 7.26
C SER A 189 -0.35 15.89 5.77
N SER A 190 0.51 16.36 4.88
CA SER A 190 0.39 16.15 3.43
C SER A 190 0.51 14.66 3.04
N ASP A 191 1.44 13.94 3.66
CA ASP A 191 1.67 12.52 3.40
C ASP A 191 0.49 11.67 3.86
N LEU A 192 -0.04 11.93 5.07
CA LEU A 192 -1.25 11.28 5.58
C LEU A 192 -2.48 11.61 4.75
N GLY A 193 -2.64 12.87 4.31
CA GLY A 193 -3.71 13.27 3.40
C GLY A 193 -3.63 12.52 2.06
N THR A 194 -2.42 12.35 1.53
CA THR A 194 -2.18 11.57 0.30
C THR A 194 -2.47 10.09 0.50
N ALA A 195 -2.00 9.50 1.60
CA ALA A 195 -2.22 8.10 1.94
C ALA A 195 -3.70 7.76 2.16
N SER A 196 -4.46 8.72 2.72
CA SER A 196 -5.92 8.60 2.86
C SER A 196 -6.67 8.74 1.53
N SER A 197 -5.97 8.97 0.41
CA SER A 197 -6.56 9.15 -0.91
C SER A 197 -7.55 10.33 -0.98
N GLY A 198 -7.32 11.36 -0.15
CA GLY A 198 -8.20 12.53 -0.04
C GLY A 198 -9.47 12.31 0.78
N LEU A 199 -9.59 11.18 1.48
CA LEU A 199 -10.72 10.94 2.39
C LEU A 199 -10.65 11.82 3.64
N LEU A 200 -9.44 12.15 4.09
CA LEU A 200 -9.18 12.94 5.28
C LEU A 200 -8.32 14.17 4.95
N ASP A 201 -8.63 15.29 5.59
CA ASP A 201 -7.81 16.51 5.55
C ASP A 201 -7.07 16.66 6.89
N PHE A 202 -5.77 16.40 6.87
CA PHE A 202 -4.93 16.51 8.04
C PHE A 202 -4.38 17.92 8.21
N SER A 203 -4.53 18.45 9.42
CA SER A 203 -3.88 19.67 9.89
C SER A 203 -3.15 19.37 11.19
N PHE A 204 -2.32 20.30 11.66
CA PHE A 204 -1.58 20.09 12.92
C PHE A 204 -1.72 21.27 13.88
N LYS A 205 -1.60 20.96 15.17
CA LYS A 205 -1.51 21.92 16.27
C LYS A 205 -0.29 21.62 17.13
N LEU A 206 0.62 22.58 17.20
CA LEU A 206 1.83 22.49 17.99
C LEU A 206 1.62 23.15 19.37
N ASN A 207 1.87 22.39 20.43
CA ASN A 207 1.79 22.85 21.82
C ASN A 207 3.20 22.84 22.43
N ILE A 208 3.80 24.01 22.58
CA ILE A 208 5.17 24.15 23.10
C ILE A 208 5.13 24.47 24.59
N GLY A 209 5.63 23.55 25.40
CA GLY A 209 5.83 23.74 26.83
C GLY A 209 7.18 24.37 27.15
N ARG A 210 7.28 25.08 28.28
CA ARG A 210 8.58 25.55 28.79
C ARG A 210 9.48 24.37 29.10
N SER A 211 10.72 24.41 28.61
CA SER A 211 11.71 23.40 28.98
C SER A 211 12.13 23.59 30.44
N ILE A 212 11.85 22.60 31.29
CA ILE A 212 12.32 22.56 32.68
C ILE A 212 13.65 21.77 32.78
N ARG A 213 14.04 21.08 31.71
CA ARG A 213 15.22 20.20 31.67
C ARG A 213 16.40 20.90 30.99
N SER A 214 17.60 20.48 31.37
CA SER A 214 18.86 20.82 30.67
C SER A 214 18.72 20.54 29.17
N THR A 215 19.33 21.40 28.34
CA THR A 215 19.35 21.31 26.87
C THR A 215 19.90 19.98 26.34
N ASP A 216 20.69 19.28 27.15
CA ASP A 216 21.34 18.01 26.80
C ASP A 216 20.46 16.78 27.08
N ALA A 217 19.30 16.94 27.73
CA ALA A 217 18.39 15.83 27.98
C ALA A 217 17.52 15.51 26.73
N PRO A 218 17.17 14.23 26.50
CA PRO A 218 16.16 13.86 25.52
C PRO A 218 14.85 14.62 25.76
N THR A 219 14.34 15.25 24.71
CA THR A 219 13.12 16.06 24.76
C THR A 219 11.90 15.16 24.56
N PRO A 220 10.91 15.19 25.47
CA PRO A 220 9.69 14.42 25.29
C PRO A 220 8.81 15.05 24.21
N VAL A 221 8.25 14.20 23.37
CA VAL A 221 7.28 14.54 22.33
C VAL A 221 6.04 13.68 22.57
N ALA A 222 4.89 14.32 22.73
CA ALA A 222 3.59 13.68 22.87
C ALA A 222 2.75 13.93 21.62
N VAL A 223 2.08 12.90 21.11
CA VAL A 223 1.25 12.96 19.90
C VAL A 223 -0.11 12.36 20.18
N TRP A 224 -1.16 13.02 19.70
CA TRP A 224 -2.53 12.51 19.67
C TRP A 224 -3.29 13.13 18.50
N ILE A 225 -4.38 12.49 18.07
CA ILE A 225 -5.15 12.89 16.90
C ILE A 225 -6.62 13.08 17.30
N THR A 226 -7.25 14.16 16.83
CA THR A 226 -8.66 14.47 17.10
C THR A 226 -9.42 14.78 15.82
N GLY A 227 -10.74 14.77 15.88
CA GLY A 227 -11.58 15.47 14.89
C GLY A 227 -11.48 16.99 15.02
N ALA A 228 -12.17 17.72 14.15
CA ALA A 228 -12.13 19.19 14.12
C ALA A 228 -13.12 19.88 15.07
N GLY A 229 -14.13 19.16 15.54
CA GLY A 229 -15.16 19.70 16.43
C GLY A 229 -14.66 20.02 17.84
N GLU A 230 -15.35 20.94 18.52
CA GLU A 230 -15.21 21.13 19.96
C GLU A 230 -15.65 19.84 20.69
N ASN A 231 -14.83 19.35 21.62
CA ASN A 231 -15.02 18.03 22.26
C ASN A 231 -15.03 16.82 21.28
N ALA A 232 -14.41 16.96 20.11
CA ALA A 232 -14.26 15.82 19.20
C ALA A 232 -13.55 14.64 19.88
N PRO A 233 -13.92 13.40 19.55
CA PRO A 233 -13.19 12.22 19.97
C PRO A 233 -11.70 12.34 19.67
N SER A 234 -10.89 11.76 20.56
CA SER A 234 -9.44 11.74 20.48
C SER A 234 -8.93 10.31 20.48
N THR A 235 -7.82 10.08 19.79
CA THR A 235 -7.00 8.90 20.03
C THR A 235 -6.40 8.93 21.43
N ASP A 236 -5.81 7.81 21.86
CA ASP A 236 -4.88 7.82 22.98
C ASP A 236 -3.70 8.79 22.71
N VAL A 237 -2.96 9.12 23.77
CA VAL A 237 -1.72 9.88 23.67
C VAL A 237 -0.55 8.91 23.65
N LEU A 238 0.26 8.95 22.59
CA LEU A 238 1.56 8.27 22.57
C LEU A 238 2.67 9.29 22.78
N SER A 239 3.75 8.87 23.44
CA SER A 239 4.89 9.74 23.71
C SER A 239 6.20 9.00 23.48
N PHE A 240 7.19 9.73 22.99
CA PHE A 240 8.56 9.27 22.84
C PHE A 240 9.53 10.38 23.25
N THR A 241 10.81 10.05 23.42
CA THR A 241 11.85 11.03 23.72
C THR A 241 12.90 10.98 22.63
N THR A 242 13.32 12.13 22.14
CA THR A 242 14.42 12.23 21.18
C THR A 242 15.31 13.43 21.47
N ASP A 243 16.59 13.27 21.22
CA ASP A 243 17.60 14.32 21.19
C ASP A 243 18.08 14.63 19.78
N ASN A 244 17.68 13.81 18.79
CA ASN A 244 18.09 13.88 17.40
C ASN A 244 16.98 14.50 16.52
N PRO A 245 17.16 15.73 16.00
CA PRO A 245 16.23 16.35 15.06
C PRO A 245 16.01 15.55 13.77
N GLU A 246 17.02 14.81 13.30
CA GLU A 246 16.93 14.05 12.04
C GLU A 246 16.02 12.82 12.16
N ALA A 247 15.94 12.23 13.36
CA ALA A 247 15.06 11.08 13.63
C ALA A 247 13.60 11.50 13.91
N LEU A 248 13.37 12.78 14.22
CA LEU A 248 12.07 13.30 14.69
C LEU A 248 10.94 13.04 13.68
N ALA A 249 11.19 13.21 12.39
CA ALA A 249 10.18 12.97 11.36
C ALA A 249 9.76 11.49 11.30
N ALA A 250 10.73 10.57 11.32
CA ALA A 250 10.46 9.13 11.32
C ALA A 250 9.73 8.68 12.58
N ASP A 251 10.12 9.19 13.76
CA ASP A 251 9.47 8.87 15.03
C ASP A 251 8.03 9.41 15.10
N LEU A 252 7.79 10.63 14.61
CA LEU A 252 6.45 11.21 14.51
C LEU A 252 5.55 10.40 13.57
N LEU A 253 6.08 9.98 12.41
CA LEU A 253 5.33 9.20 11.44
C LEU A 253 5.00 7.81 11.98
N LYS A 254 5.97 7.13 12.61
CA LYS A 254 5.77 5.85 13.30
C LYS A 254 4.74 5.96 14.42
N THR A 255 4.82 7.03 15.22
CA THR A 255 3.87 7.29 16.31
C THR A 255 2.47 7.55 15.76
N SER A 256 2.34 8.33 14.69
CA SER A 256 1.05 8.62 14.03
C SER A 256 0.43 7.36 13.46
N PHE A 257 1.20 6.52 12.76
CA PHE A 257 0.74 5.23 12.26
C PHE A 257 0.21 4.35 13.40
N ASN A 258 0.98 4.22 14.49
CA ASN A 258 0.60 3.40 15.63
C ASN A 258 -0.66 3.94 16.34
N LEU A 259 -0.83 5.26 16.43
CA LEU A 259 -2.04 5.87 16.97
C LEU A 259 -3.27 5.51 16.14
N ILE A 260 -3.18 5.67 14.82
CA ILE A 260 -4.29 5.37 13.90
C ILE A 260 -4.63 3.88 13.96
N ARG A 261 -3.62 3.01 13.88
CA ARG A 261 -3.77 1.55 13.95
C ARG A 261 -4.39 1.11 15.28
N ALA A 262 -3.87 1.60 16.40
CA ALA A 262 -4.37 1.24 17.72
C ALA A 262 -5.80 1.73 17.96
N HIS A 263 -6.15 2.91 17.45
CA HIS A 263 -7.51 3.44 17.53
C HIS A 263 -8.48 2.61 16.69
N LEU A 264 -8.11 2.28 15.45
CA LEU A 264 -8.91 1.43 14.58
C LEU A 264 -9.10 0.02 15.16
N ALA A 265 -8.06 -0.58 15.73
CA ALA A 265 -8.16 -1.89 16.36
C ALA A 265 -9.13 -1.94 17.56
N LYS A 266 -9.39 -0.80 18.21
CA LYS A 266 -10.32 -0.68 19.35
C LYS A 266 -11.75 -0.37 18.93
N SER A 267 -11.91 0.44 17.87
CA SER A 267 -13.18 1.12 17.59
C SER A 267 -13.79 0.77 16.24
N ALA A 268 -13.02 0.20 15.30
CA ALA A 268 -13.51 -0.12 13.97
C ALA A 268 -14.24 -1.47 13.93
N SER A 269 -15.18 -1.60 12.99
CA SER A 269 -15.87 -2.87 12.70
C SER A 269 -15.09 -3.78 11.74
N TYR A 270 -13.93 -3.33 11.27
CA TYR A 270 -13.07 -4.02 10.30
C TYR A 270 -11.89 -4.72 10.98
N ASN A 271 -11.22 -5.59 10.25
CA ASN A 271 -9.97 -6.18 10.72
C ASN A 271 -8.93 -5.08 11.05
N PRO A 272 -8.12 -5.28 12.10
CA PRO A 272 -7.06 -4.33 12.43
C PRO A 272 -6.04 -4.25 11.30
N ALA A 273 -5.58 -3.05 10.99
CA ALA A 273 -4.51 -2.86 10.01
C ALA A 273 -3.25 -3.65 10.44
N PRO A 274 -2.57 -4.35 9.50
CA PRO A 274 -1.36 -5.11 9.80
C PRO A 274 -0.27 -4.25 10.44
N GLU A 275 0.61 -4.88 11.23
CA GLU A 275 1.75 -4.17 11.83
C GLU A 275 2.73 -3.65 10.77
N ALA A 276 3.40 -2.52 11.06
CA ALA A 276 4.47 -2.04 10.21
C ALA A 276 5.71 -2.92 10.42
N LEU A 277 6.27 -3.46 9.33
CA LEU A 277 7.47 -4.28 9.40
C LEU A 277 8.72 -3.42 9.62
N ASP A 278 8.96 -2.39 8.80
CA ASP A 278 10.20 -1.58 8.86
C ASP A 278 10.01 -0.09 8.51
N ASP A 279 9.23 0.25 7.48
CA ASP A 279 9.02 1.64 7.02
C ASP A 279 7.60 2.14 7.38
N PRO A 280 7.48 3.13 8.29
CA PRO A 280 6.19 3.71 8.66
C PRO A 280 5.43 4.32 7.48
N MET A 281 6.12 4.93 6.51
CA MET A 281 5.45 5.56 5.36
C MET A 281 4.92 4.50 4.41
N ALA A 282 5.69 3.45 4.14
CA ALA A 282 5.22 2.30 3.39
C ALA A 282 3.98 1.68 4.06
N ALA A 283 4.02 1.50 5.38
CA ALA A 283 2.90 0.94 6.14
C ALA A 283 1.65 1.84 6.11
N ILE A 284 1.80 3.16 6.24
CA ILE A 284 0.69 4.12 6.07
C ILE A 284 0.07 3.99 4.68
N ASN A 285 0.90 3.78 3.66
CA ASN A 285 0.48 3.68 2.27
C ASN A 285 -0.09 2.33 1.86
N SER A 286 0.08 1.25 2.62
CA SER A 286 -0.41 -0.09 2.21
C SER A 286 -1.24 -0.81 3.27
N ASN A 287 -0.93 -0.63 4.56
CA ASN A 287 -1.60 -1.36 5.65
C ASN A 287 -2.94 -0.74 6.05
N ILE A 288 -3.11 0.58 5.86
CA ILE A 288 -4.38 1.26 6.13
C ILE A 288 -5.16 1.35 4.81
N THR A 289 -6.26 0.62 4.73
CA THR A 289 -7.15 0.61 3.55
C THR A 289 -8.01 1.88 3.51
N ARG A 290 -8.62 2.17 2.36
CA ARG A 290 -9.51 3.33 2.25
C ARG A 290 -10.73 3.22 3.17
N LEU A 291 -11.27 2.02 3.39
CA LEU A 291 -12.35 1.83 4.36
C LEU A 291 -11.90 2.17 5.78
N LEU A 292 -10.71 1.73 6.18
CA LEU A 292 -10.14 2.06 7.48
C LEU A 292 -9.89 3.57 7.62
N TRP A 293 -9.43 4.25 6.58
CA TRP A 293 -9.32 5.72 6.60
C TRP A 293 -10.67 6.42 6.77
N ARG A 294 -11.70 5.99 6.02
CA ARG A 294 -13.06 6.52 6.16
C ARG A 294 -13.59 6.29 7.56
N GLU A 295 -13.41 5.09 8.09
CA GLU A 295 -13.86 4.71 9.43
C GLU A 295 -13.18 5.56 10.50
N PHE A 296 -11.85 5.71 10.41
CA PHE A 296 -11.07 6.56 11.32
C PHE A 296 -11.59 8.00 11.34
N GLY A 297 -11.81 8.59 10.16
CA GLY A 297 -12.36 9.95 10.06
C GLY A 297 -13.76 10.07 10.63
N THR A 298 -14.60 9.07 10.40
CA THR A 298 -16.01 9.05 10.87
C THR A 298 -16.09 8.91 12.38
N ILE A 299 -15.25 8.06 12.99
CA ILE A 299 -15.18 7.90 14.44
C ILE A 299 -14.71 9.21 15.11
N LEU A 300 -13.75 9.90 14.51
CA LEU A 300 -13.24 11.17 15.04
C LEU A 300 -14.18 12.35 14.79
N ASN A 301 -15.09 12.26 13.82
CA ASN A 301 -16.05 13.31 13.48
C ASN A 301 -17.48 12.75 13.52
N PRO A 302 -17.99 12.38 14.70
CA PRO A 302 -19.36 11.89 14.82
C PRO A 302 -20.35 12.97 14.39
N PRO A 303 -21.55 12.60 13.92
CA PRO A 303 -22.60 13.56 13.64
C PRO A 303 -22.87 14.41 14.88
N GLN A 304 -22.91 15.74 14.74
CA GLN A 304 -23.30 16.61 15.85
C GLN A 304 -24.76 16.35 16.19
N GLU A 305 -25.06 16.08 17.46
CA GLU A 305 -26.45 16.05 17.93
C GLU A 305 -27.04 17.45 17.73
N PRO A 306 -28.26 17.58 17.17
CA PRO A 306 -28.88 18.88 17.03
C PRO A 306 -29.04 19.52 18.40
N GLU A 307 -28.52 20.74 18.58
CA GLU A 307 -28.77 21.53 19.78
C GLU A 307 -30.29 21.67 19.97
N ILE A 308 -30.83 20.93 20.94
CA ILE A 308 -32.20 21.11 21.38
C ILE A 308 -32.20 22.45 22.12
N ASN A 309 -32.53 23.52 21.39
CA ASN A 309 -32.78 24.83 21.97
C ASN A 309 -34.03 24.72 22.85
N GLU A 310 -33.83 24.46 24.14
CA GLU A 310 -34.86 24.69 25.16
C GLU A 310 -35.02 26.21 25.35
N ASN A 311 -36.04 26.77 24.69
CA ASN A 311 -36.57 28.10 24.96
C ASN A 311 -37.49 28.08 26.19
#